data_AF-Q3AYE8-F1
#
_entry.id   AF-Q3AYE8-F1
#
_cell.length_a   1.000
_cell.length_b   1.000
_cell.length_c   1.000
_cell.angle_alpha   90.00
_cell.angle_beta   90.00
_cell.angle_gamma   90.00
#
_symmetry.space_group_name_H-M   'P 1'
#
loop_
_entity.id
_entity.type
_entity.pdbx_description
1 polymer ?
#
loop_
_entity_poly.entity_id
_entity_poly.type
_entity_poly.pdbx_seq_one_letter_code
_entity_poly.pdbx_strand_id
1 'polypeptide(L)'
;MAVITLLSDFVDGTSMALVEDTDLGNLNDYMTQSQGKLWAGVQQRRRKQGLTTIRRGPGTIYFAPDETASVAVERYLQSATGSQDETTAYLAMTKAGVSIAPHVGAEAERMALLDGQLRDLRPQAKAQGFS
;
A
#
# COMPACT_ATOMS: atom_id res chain seq x y z
N MET A 1 5.80 -9.32 15.48
CA MET A 1 5.56 -7.86 15.57
C MET A 1 4.63 -7.50 14.43
N ALA A 2 3.71 -6.56 14.62
CA ALA A 2 2.80 -6.16 13.56
C ALA A 2 3.55 -5.27 12.56
N VAL A 3 3.18 -5.39 11.29
CA VAL A 3 3.83 -4.71 10.17
C VAL A 3 2.77 -3.98 9.36
N ILE A 4 3.09 -2.76 8.93
CA ILE A 4 2.23 -1.98 8.06
C ILE A 4 2.95 -1.69 6.77
N THR A 5 2.29 -2.03 5.67
CA THR A 5 2.77 -1.76 4.31
C THR A 5 1.87 -0.75 3.64
N LEU A 6 2.44 0.37 3.19
CA LEU A 6 1.77 1.33 2.32
C LEU A 6 2.21 1.10 0.88
N LEU A 7 1.30 0.66 0.04
CA LEU A 7 1.46 0.65 -1.42
C LEU A 7 0.93 1.96 -2.01
N SER A 8 1.70 2.56 -2.92
CA SER A 8 1.32 3.78 -3.64
C SER A 8 1.62 3.64 -5.13
N ASP A 9 0.65 3.96 -5.97
CA ASP A 9 0.78 4.04 -7.43
C ASP A 9 0.95 5.49 -7.88
N PHE A 10 1.79 5.70 -8.89
CA PHE A 10 2.18 7.03 -9.35
C PHE A 10 1.82 7.27 -10.82
N VAL A 11 1.68 8.55 -11.19
CA VAL A 11 1.30 8.95 -12.55
C VAL A 11 2.34 8.61 -13.62
N ASP A 12 3.57 8.32 -13.21
CA ASP A 12 4.65 7.85 -14.10
C ASP A 12 4.54 6.34 -14.40
N GLY A 13 3.51 5.66 -13.90
CA GLY A 13 3.30 4.23 -14.10
C GLY A 13 4.10 3.33 -13.16
N THR A 14 4.82 3.90 -12.20
CA THR A 14 5.54 3.14 -11.18
C THR A 14 4.73 2.99 -9.90
N SER A 15 5.10 2.00 -9.08
CA SER A 15 4.52 1.76 -7.76
C SER A 15 5.64 1.66 -6.72
N MET A 16 5.35 2.06 -5.48
CA MET A 16 6.28 1.92 -4.36
C MET A 16 5.54 1.39 -3.13
N ALA A 17 6.10 0.34 -2.53
CA ALA A 17 5.71 -0.12 -1.20
C ALA A 17 6.71 0.42 -0.17
N LEU A 18 6.19 0.89 0.97
CA LEU A 18 7.02 1.19 2.14
C LEU A 18 6.44 0.46 3.34
N VAL A 19 7.34 -0.17 4.10
CA VAL A 19 7.01 -1.02 5.23
C VAL A 19 7.52 -0.34 6.50
N GLU A 20 6.75 -0.44 7.58
CA GLU A 20 7.22 -0.14 8.92
C GLU A 20 6.67 -1.11 9.95
N ASP A 21 7.46 -1.36 10.99
CA ASP A 21 7.00 -2.06 12.18
C ASP A 21 6.10 -1.16 13.02
N THR A 22 5.13 -1.76 13.68
CA THR A 22 4.22 -1.05 14.58
C THR A 22 3.91 -1.88 15.83
N ASP A 23 3.80 -1.19 16.95
CA ASP A 23 3.31 -1.76 18.22
C ASP A 23 1.78 -1.61 18.36
N LEU A 24 1.12 -0.99 17.37
CA LEU A 24 -0.32 -0.78 17.39
C LEU A 24 -1.05 -2.09 17.10
N GLY A 25 -2.09 -2.38 17.90
CA GLY A 25 -2.77 -3.66 17.88
C GLY A 25 -3.71 -3.87 16.69
N ASN A 26 -4.06 -2.81 15.95
CA ASN A 26 -4.93 -2.91 14.78
C ASN A 26 -4.76 -1.72 13.82
N LEU A 27 -5.38 -1.86 12.64
CA LEU A 27 -5.36 -0.87 11.58
C LEU A 27 -6.04 0.46 11.96
N ASN A 28 -7.13 0.44 12.74
CA ASN A 28 -7.82 1.68 13.12
C ASN A 28 -6.97 2.56 14.02
N ASP A 29 -6.26 1.95 14.97
CA ASP A 29 -5.35 2.66 15.87
C ASP A 29 -4.22 3.31 15.06
N TYR A 30 -3.67 2.58 14.09
CA TYR A 30 -2.65 3.12 13.19
C TYR A 30 -3.15 4.29 12.34
N MET A 31 -4.31 4.13 11.71
CA MET A 31 -4.90 5.17 10.86
C MET A 31 -5.21 6.45 11.64
N THR A 32 -5.37 6.35 12.95
CA THR A 32 -5.64 7.50 13.84
C THR A 32 -4.35 8.15 14.34
N GLN A 33 -3.35 7.35 14.74
CA GLN A 33 -2.16 7.84 15.44
C GLN A 33 -0.98 8.19 14.53
N SER A 34 -0.86 7.52 13.38
CA SER A 34 0.33 7.59 12.51
C SER A 34 -0.02 7.98 11.08
N GLN A 35 -1.16 8.66 10.89
CA GLN A 35 -1.66 9.06 9.58
C GLN A 35 -0.59 9.87 8.83
N GLY A 36 -0.06 9.30 7.74
CA GLY A 36 0.88 9.98 6.85
C GLY A 36 2.38 9.76 7.11
N LYS A 37 2.79 9.04 8.16
CA LYS A 37 4.22 8.74 8.40
C LYS A 37 4.84 7.96 7.23
N LEU A 38 4.23 6.84 6.85
CA LEU A 38 4.65 6.07 5.68
C LEU A 38 4.59 6.89 4.39
N TRP A 39 3.61 7.78 4.25
CA TRP A 39 3.50 8.62 3.06
C TRP A 39 4.65 9.63 2.95
N ALA A 40 5.05 10.26 4.04
CA ALA A 40 6.23 11.13 4.07
C ALA A 40 7.50 10.35 3.66
N GLY A 41 7.65 9.11 4.15
CA GLY A 41 8.74 8.22 3.74
C GLY A 41 8.74 7.89 2.25
N VAL A 42 7.57 7.57 1.68
CA VAL A 42 7.41 7.33 0.23
C VAL A 42 7.80 8.57 -0.57
N GLN A 43 7.33 9.76 -0.19
CA GLN A 43 7.70 11.02 -0.85
C GLN A 43 9.21 11.27 -0.78
N GLN A 44 9.82 11.06 0.38
CA GLN A 44 11.26 11.25 0.56
C GLN A 44 12.07 10.30 -0.33
N ARG A 45 11.72 9.01 -0.37
CA ARG A 45 12.43 7.99 -1.16
C ARG A 45 12.32 8.29 -2.65
N ARG A 46 11.15 8.70 -3.13
CA ARG A 46 10.94 9.05 -4.54
C ARG A 46 11.67 10.32 -4.94
N ARG A 47 11.66 11.37 -4.11
CA ARG A 47 12.47 12.58 -4.35
C ARG A 47 13.95 12.26 -4.46
N LYS A 48 14.49 11.39 -3.60
CA LYS A 48 15.89 10.92 -3.66
C LYS A 48 16.21 10.20 -4.97
N GLN A 49 15.24 9.54 -5.59
CA GLN A 49 15.38 8.83 -6.86
C GLN A 49 15.03 9.69 -8.08
N GLY A 50 14.70 10.99 -7.89
CA GLY A 50 14.27 11.88 -8.98
C GLY A 50 12.91 11.50 -9.61
N LEU A 51 12.09 10.71 -8.90
CA LEU A 51 10.79 10.24 -9.37
C LEU A 51 9.66 11.20 -8.97
N THR A 52 8.56 11.21 -9.73
CA THR A 52 7.39 12.03 -9.40
C THR A 52 6.81 11.63 -8.04
N THR A 53 6.37 12.60 -7.24
CA THR A 53 5.63 12.33 -6.00
C THR A 53 4.10 12.38 -6.21
N ILE A 54 3.65 12.62 -7.44
CA ILE A 54 2.22 12.73 -7.77
C ILE A 54 1.66 11.31 -7.85
N ARG A 55 0.80 10.98 -6.89
CA ARG A 55 0.04 9.74 -6.88
C ARG A 55 -1.00 9.72 -7.98
N ARG A 56 -1.28 8.52 -8.48
CA ARG A 56 -2.37 8.25 -9.40
C ARG A 56 -3.74 8.27 -8.69
N GLY A 57 -3.76 7.88 -7.43
CA GLY A 57 -4.95 7.75 -6.61
C GLY A 57 -4.59 7.49 -5.15
N PRO A 58 -5.57 7.15 -4.30
CA PRO A 58 -5.28 6.71 -2.95
C PRO A 58 -4.36 5.48 -2.99
N GLY A 59 -3.50 5.36 -2.00
CA GLY A 59 -2.73 4.13 -1.83
C GLY A 59 -3.51 3.12 -1.01
N THR A 60 -2.87 1.99 -0.77
CA THR A 60 -3.44 0.89 0.00
C THR A 60 -2.55 0.59 1.18
N ILE A 61 -3.13 0.58 2.37
CA ILE A 61 -2.49 0.08 3.58
C ILE A 61 -2.87 -1.38 3.77
N TYR A 62 -1.87 -2.19 4.07
CA TYR A 62 -1.99 -3.56 4.55
C TYR A 62 -1.45 -3.60 5.97
N PHE A 63 -2.31 -3.94 6.92
CA PHE A 63 -1.93 -4.22 8.30
C PHE A 63 -1.79 -5.72 8.49
N ALA A 64 -0.57 -6.17 8.76
CA ALA A 64 -0.24 -7.55 9.06
C ALA A 64 -0.02 -7.70 10.58
N PRO A 65 -0.86 -8.47 11.30
CA PRO A 65 -0.74 -8.62 12.76
C PRO A 65 0.52 -9.38 13.20
N ASP A 66 1.09 -10.20 12.32
CA ASP A 66 2.25 -11.04 12.60
C ASP A 66 3.12 -11.29 11.36
N GLU A 67 4.21 -12.02 11.56
CA GLU A 67 5.18 -12.35 10.50
C GLU A 67 4.58 -13.19 9.38
N THR A 68 3.66 -14.11 9.70
CA THR A 68 3.00 -14.95 8.68
C THR A 68 2.14 -14.07 7.76
N ALA A 69 1.41 -13.14 8.35
CA ALA A 69 0.63 -12.14 7.63
C ALA A 69 1.52 -11.20 6.80
N SER A 70 2.68 -10.78 7.34
CA SER A 70 3.62 -9.91 6.63
C SER A 70 4.17 -10.58 5.37
N VAL A 71 4.61 -11.84 5.48
CA VAL A 71 5.08 -12.63 4.32
C VAL A 71 3.97 -12.82 3.28
N ALA A 72 2.71 -12.97 3.73
CA ALA A 72 1.58 -13.08 2.82
C ALA A 72 1.33 -11.77 2.04
N VAL A 73 1.47 -10.61 2.69
CA VAL A 73 1.41 -9.29 2.02
C VAL A 73 2.54 -9.16 1.00
N GLU A 74 3.77 -9.49 1.36
CA GLU A 74 4.92 -9.40 0.43
C GLU A 74 4.72 -10.28 -0.80
N ARG A 75 4.27 -11.53 -0.62
CA ARG A 75 3.94 -12.43 -1.73
C ARG A 75 2.89 -11.82 -2.64
N TYR A 76 1.82 -11.27 -2.07
CA TYR A 76 0.76 -10.64 -2.85
C TYR A 76 1.29 -9.47 -3.68
N LEU A 77 2.09 -8.59 -3.08
CA LEU A 77 2.64 -7.41 -3.75
C LEU A 77 3.71 -7.71 -4.82
N GLN A 78 4.33 -8.90 -4.77
CA GLN A 78 5.30 -9.38 -5.77
C GLN A 78 4.67 -10.18 -6.92
N SER A 79 3.43 -10.65 -6.74
CA SER A 79 2.67 -11.35 -7.77
C SER A 79 2.38 -10.46 -8.98
N ALA A 80 2.25 -11.08 -10.15
CA ALA A 80 1.85 -10.35 -11.35
C ALA A 80 0.34 -10.09 -11.30
N THR A 81 -0.09 -8.85 -11.55
CA THR A 81 -1.51 -8.50 -11.56
C THR A 81 -2.28 -9.32 -12.59
N GLY A 82 -3.44 -9.83 -12.18
CA GLY A 82 -4.30 -10.73 -12.94
C GLY A 82 -3.82 -12.18 -12.97
N SER A 83 -2.72 -12.53 -12.29
CA SER A 83 -2.22 -13.90 -12.29
C SER A 83 -2.96 -14.79 -11.27
N GLN A 84 -2.87 -16.10 -11.50
CA GLN A 84 -3.35 -17.08 -10.52
C GLN A 84 -2.58 -16.97 -9.20
N ASP A 85 -1.27 -16.67 -9.26
CA ASP A 85 -0.43 -16.45 -8.08
C ASP A 85 -0.91 -15.24 -7.25
N GLU A 86 -1.35 -14.16 -7.90
CA GLU A 86 -1.95 -13.00 -7.21
C GLU A 86 -3.22 -13.43 -6.47
N THR A 87 -4.08 -14.22 -7.12
CA THR A 87 -5.33 -14.70 -6.50
C THR A 87 -5.04 -15.59 -5.30
N THR A 88 -4.10 -16.53 -5.43
CA THR A 88 -3.67 -17.40 -4.32
C THR A 88 -3.04 -16.60 -3.19
N ALA A 89 -2.18 -15.63 -3.49
CA ALA A 89 -1.55 -14.78 -2.49
C ALA A 89 -2.57 -13.88 -1.77
N TYR A 90 -3.56 -13.35 -2.49
CA TYR A 90 -4.65 -12.56 -1.92
C TYR A 90 -5.49 -13.38 -0.92
N LEU A 91 -5.83 -14.61 -1.28
CA LEU A 91 -6.55 -15.53 -0.38
C LEU A 91 -5.71 -15.88 0.85
N ALA A 92 -4.42 -16.12 0.68
CA ALA A 92 -3.49 -16.39 1.79
C ALA A 92 -3.38 -15.20 2.75
N MET A 93 -3.26 -13.99 2.20
CA MET A 93 -3.24 -12.73 2.94
C MET A 93 -4.53 -12.53 3.75
N THR A 94 -5.68 -12.77 3.13
CA THR A 94 -6.99 -12.67 3.81
C THR A 94 -7.12 -13.70 4.94
N LYS A 95 -6.68 -14.95 4.70
CA LYS A 95 -6.69 -16.02 5.71
C LYS A 95 -5.74 -15.74 6.88
N ALA A 96 -4.65 -15.03 6.63
CA ALA A 96 -3.69 -14.62 7.66
C ALA A 96 -4.16 -13.42 8.51
N GLY A 97 -5.39 -12.93 8.30
CA GLY A 97 -5.95 -11.85 9.13
C GLY A 97 -5.45 -10.45 8.77
N VAL A 98 -4.92 -10.27 7.55
CA VAL A 98 -4.49 -8.95 7.08
C VAL A 98 -5.69 -8.04 6.88
N SER A 99 -5.60 -6.83 7.42
CA SER A 99 -6.60 -5.78 7.22
C SER A 99 -6.14 -4.82 6.13
N ILE A 100 -7.06 -4.40 5.26
CA ILE A 100 -6.77 -3.53 4.11
C ILE A 100 -7.61 -2.26 4.22
N ALA A 101 -6.98 -1.09 4.04
CA ALA A 101 -7.70 0.18 3.97
C ALA A 101 -7.10 1.13 2.92
N PRO A 102 -7.90 2.01 2.31
CA PRO A 102 -7.37 3.08 1.48
C PRO A 102 -6.60 4.08 2.34
N HIS A 103 -5.45 4.54 1.85
CA HIS A 103 -4.68 5.64 2.40
C HIS A 103 -4.77 6.87 1.52
N VAL A 104 -5.44 7.89 2.05
CA VAL A 104 -5.65 9.19 1.40
C VAL A 104 -4.62 10.18 1.94
N GLY A 105 -3.66 10.54 1.10
CA GLY A 105 -2.56 11.45 1.45
C GLY A 105 -2.87 12.93 1.18
N ALA A 106 -3.79 13.23 0.26
CA ALA A 106 -4.15 14.59 -0.13
C ALA A 106 -5.66 14.79 -0.27
N GLU A 107 -6.14 16.02 -0.12
CA GLU A 107 -7.57 16.35 -0.26
C GLU A 107 -8.12 16.02 -1.65
N ALA A 108 -7.32 16.19 -2.70
CA ALA A 108 -7.68 15.76 -4.05
C ALA A 108 -7.91 14.23 -4.18
N GLU A 109 -7.15 13.42 -3.43
CA GLU A 109 -7.37 11.96 -3.37
C GLU A 109 -8.66 11.62 -2.60
N ARG A 110 -8.99 12.42 -1.59
CA ARG A 110 -10.26 12.29 -0.85
C ARG A 110 -11.44 12.55 -1.77
N MET A 111 -11.36 13.61 -2.57
CA MET A 111 -12.41 13.94 -3.52
C MET A 111 -12.52 12.90 -4.63
N ALA A 112 -11.41 12.41 -5.18
CA ALA A 112 -11.46 11.31 -6.16
C ALA A 112 -12.12 10.03 -5.61
N LEU A 113 -11.92 9.71 -4.33
CA LEU A 113 -12.59 8.59 -3.67
C LEU A 113 -14.10 8.83 -3.47
N LEU A 114 -14.47 10.02 -3.01
CA LEU A 114 -15.87 10.37 -2.75
C LEU A 114 -16.68 10.55 -4.06
N ASP A 115 -16.04 11.06 -5.10
CA ASP A 115 -16.65 11.31 -6.41
C ASP A 115 -16.60 10.08 -7.34
N GLY A 116 -15.96 8.98 -6.91
CA GLY A 116 -15.84 7.74 -7.68
C GLY A 116 -14.97 7.84 -8.95
N GLN A 117 -14.31 8.97 -9.18
CA GLN A 117 -13.44 9.20 -10.33
C GLN A 117 -12.03 8.66 -10.09
N LEU A 118 -11.89 7.34 -10.00
CA LEU A 118 -10.59 6.69 -10.09
C LEU A 118 -10.10 6.79 -11.55
N ARG A 119 -9.26 7.79 -11.83
CA ARG A 119 -8.69 8.07 -13.16
C ARG A 119 -8.08 6.82 -13.80
N ASP A 120 -8.66 6.37 -14.92
CA ASP A 120 -8.19 5.33 -15.85
C ASP A 120 -7.21 4.35 -15.23
N LEU A 121 -7.69 3.43 -14.37
CA LEU A 121 -6.87 2.41 -13.72
C LEU A 121 -6.32 1.41 -14.76
N ARG A 122 -5.05 1.61 -15.12
CA ARG A 122 -4.18 0.61 -15.76
C ARG A 122 -3.80 -0.44 -14.69
N PRO A 123 -3.48 -1.69 -15.08
CA PRO A 123 -3.06 -2.73 -14.16
C PRO A 123 -2.02 -2.24 -13.16
N GLN A 124 -2.15 -2.67 -11.91
CA GLN A 124 -1.22 -2.35 -10.84
C GLN A 124 0.19 -2.78 -11.25
N ALA A 125 1.17 -1.87 -11.12
CA ALA A 125 2.55 -2.24 -11.40
C ALA A 125 3.09 -3.07 -10.22
N LYS A 126 3.94 -4.06 -10.50
CA LYS A 126 4.62 -4.81 -9.43
C LYS A 126 5.34 -3.85 -8.49
N ALA A 127 5.10 -4.01 -7.19
CA ALA A 127 5.75 -3.18 -6.19
C ALA A 127 7.26 -3.49 -6.16
N GLN A 128 8.08 -2.43 -6.22
CA GLN A 128 9.53 -2.52 -6.05
C GLN A 128 9.91 -2.02 -4.64
N GLY A 129 11.00 -2.56 -4.07
CA GLY A 129 11.57 -2.05 -2.81
C GLY A 129 11.43 -2.96 -1.59
N PHE A 130 11.06 -4.23 -1.76
CA PHE A 130 11.30 -5.26 -0.74
C PHE A 130 12.81 -5.57 -0.75
N SER A 131 13.49 -5.33 0.36
CA SER A 131 14.92 -5.58 0.55
C SER A 131 15.17 -6.11 1.95
#